data_AF-A0AAW3TYU3-F1
#
_entry.id   AF-A0AAW3TYU3-F1
#
_cell.length_a   1.000
_cell.length_b   1.000
_cell.length_c   1.000
_cell.angle_alpha   90.00
_cell.angle_beta   90.00
_cell.angle_gamma   90.00
#
_symmetry.space_group_name_H-M   'P 1'
#
loop_
_entity.id
_entity.type
_entity.pdbx_description
1 polymer ?
#
loop_
_entity_poly.entity_id
_entity_poly.type
_entity_poly.pdbx_seq_one_letter_code
_entity_poly.pdbx_strand_id
1 'polypeptide(L)'
;MSDLLDQVETRRLALAISQKTVAERLGITQPHYSKVVGRLVVLTPRMEEAMRGWLDDVPTPPATLGPRASRIRSLTRSIQRQLRELNALVEQDGAQSRRPPTRTTRRN
;
A
#
# COMPACT_ATOMS: atom_id res chain seq x y z
N MET A 1 12.24 -0.13 7.34
CA MET A 1 10.91 0.42 6.95
C MET A 1 10.20 -0.41 5.87
N SER A 2 10.76 -0.67 4.69
CA SER A 2 10.10 -1.53 3.66
C SER A 2 9.69 -2.88 4.22
N ASP A 3 10.56 -3.48 5.04
CA ASP A 3 10.39 -4.79 5.61
C ASP A 3 9.19 -4.88 6.60
N LEU A 4 8.97 -3.83 7.41
CA LEU A 4 7.88 -3.81 8.39
C LEU A 4 6.51 -3.82 7.72
N LEU A 5 6.30 -2.98 6.70
CA LEU A 5 5.02 -2.92 5.99
C LEU A 5 4.71 -4.24 5.29
N ASP A 6 5.74 -4.86 4.70
CA ASP A 6 5.62 -6.13 4.01
C ASP A 6 5.31 -7.27 5.02
N GLN A 7 5.88 -7.24 6.23
CA GLN A 7 5.58 -8.16 7.33
C GLN A 7 4.15 -7.99 7.86
N VAL A 8 3.72 -6.75 8.10
CA VAL A 8 2.35 -6.43 8.55
C VAL A 8 1.33 -6.95 7.54
N GLU A 9 1.54 -6.68 6.26
CA GLU A 9 0.62 -7.11 5.22
C GLU A 9 0.63 -8.64 5.01
N THR A 10 1.80 -9.26 5.14
CA THR A 10 1.95 -10.72 5.12
C THR A 10 1.18 -11.39 6.26
N ARG A 11 1.28 -10.83 7.47
CA ARG A 11 0.57 -11.30 8.66
C ARG A 11 -0.93 -11.09 8.51
N ARG A 12 -1.36 -9.90 8.05
CA ARG A 12 -2.78 -9.59 7.78
C ARG A 12 -3.40 -10.61 6.82
N LEU A 13 -2.72 -10.88 5.71
CA LEU A 13 -3.17 -11.86 4.72
C LEU A 13 -3.18 -13.28 5.27
N ALA A 14 -2.21 -13.65 6.11
CA ALA A 14 -2.18 -14.97 6.74
C ALA A 14 -3.34 -15.19 7.72
N LEU A 15 -3.81 -14.13 8.36
CA LEU A 15 -4.96 -14.17 9.27
C LEU A 15 -6.30 -13.99 8.54
N ALA A 16 -6.28 -13.78 7.23
CA ALA A 16 -7.47 -13.51 6.40
C ALA A 16 -8.34 -12.34 6.90
N ILE A 17 -7.74 -11.35 7.57
CA ILE A 17 -8.46 -10.19 8.09
C ILE A 17 -8.41 -8.99 7.12
N SER A 18 -9.43 -8.14 7.20
CA SER A 18 -9.55 -6.97 6.33
C SER A 18 -8.54 -5.87 6.67
N GLN A 19 -8.27 -4.97 5.72
CA GLN A 19 -7.47 -3.76 6.00
C GLN A 19 -8.12 -2.87 7.06
N LYS A 20 -9.46 -2.80 7.09
CA LYS A 20 -10.21 -2.04 8.09
C LYS A 20 -9.92 -2.56 9.49
N THR A 21 -9.88 -3.88 9.67
CA THR A 21 -9.61 -4.52 10.96
C THR A 21 -8.21 -4.18 11.48
N VAL A 22 -7.20 -4.15 10.61
CA VAL A 22 -5.84 -3.74 11.01
C VAL A 22 -5.79 -2.24 11.30
N ALA A 23 -6.43 -1.42 10.48
CA ALA A 23 -6.49 0.02 10.68
C ALA A 23 -7.10 0.39 12.05
N GLU A 24 -8.20 -0.26 12.43
CA GLU A 24 -8.85 -0.10 13.74
C GLU A 24 -7.90 -0.45 14.89
N ARG A 25 -7.14 -1.55 14.77
CA ARG A 25 -6.14 -1.97 15.77
C ARG A 25 -4.98 -0.99 15.90
N LEU A 26 -4.60 -0.35 14.79
CA LEU A 26 -3.55 0.67 14.76
C LEU A 26 -4.07 2.08 15.11
N GLY A 27 -5.38 2.23 15.38
CA GLY A 27 -5.99 3.52 15.69
C GLY A 27 -6.01 4.51 14.52
N ILE A 28 -6.03 4.02 13.28
CA ILE A 28 -6.08 4.84 12.06
C ILE A 28 -7.27 4.48 11.17
N THR A 29 -7.58 5.32 10.19
CA THR A 29 -8.65 5.03 9.22
C THR A 29 -8.17 4.04 8.15
N GLN A 30 -9.09 3.24 7.60
CA GLN A 30 -8.77 2.29 6.52
C GLN A 30 -8.15 2.96 5.27
N PRO A 31 -8.63 4.13 4.79
CA PRO A 31 -7.99 4.84 3.68
C PRO A 31 -6.56 5.26 4.02
N HIS A 32 -6.30 5.69 5.27
CA HIS A 32 -4.95 6.04 5.69
C HIS A 32 -4.04 4.79 5.73
N TYR A 33 -4.51 3.68 6.30
CA TYR A 33 -3.81 2.40 6.25
C TYR A 33 -3.46 2.00 4.81
N SER A 34 -4.43 2.07 3.88
CA SER A 34 -4.22 1.74 2.47
C SER A 34 -3.13 2.60 1.81
N LYS A 35 -3.04 3.89 2.16
CA LYS A 35 -1.98 4.78 1.65
C LYS A 35 -0.61 4.43 2.23
N VAL A 36 -0.57 4.05 3.50
CA VAL A 36 0.68 3.68 4.20
C VAL A 36 1.25 2.38 3.63
N VAL A 37 0.45 1.32 3.52
CA VAL A 37 0.92 0.06 2.88
C VAL A 37 1.19 0.24 1.39
N GLY A 38 0.47 1.15 0.72
CA GLY A 38 0.73 1.57 -0.64
C GLY A 38 1.98 2.44 -0.83
N ARG A 39 2.68 2.79 0.26
CA ARG A 39 3.87 3.65 0.28
C ARG A 39 3.63 5.06 -0.31
N LEU A 40 2.38 5.52 -0.28
CA LEU A 40 1.97 6.84 -0.74
C LEU A 40 2.12 7.91 0.35
N VAL A 41 2.33 7.49 1.60
CA VAL A 41 2.50 8.36 2.77
C VAL A 41 3.64 7.83 3.63
N VAL A 42 4.41 8.74 4.23
CA VAL A 42 5.52 8.41 5.14
C VAL A 42 4.98 7.78 6.42
N LEU A 43 5.62 6.69 6.85
CA LEU A 43 5.32 6.04 8.13
C LEU A 43 5.82 6.91 9.27
N THR A 44 4.93 7.33 10.17
CA THR A 44 5.33 8.08 11.37
C THR A 44 5.94 7.12 12.41
N PRO A 45 6.83 7.58 13.30
CA PRO A 45 7.42 6.73 14.34
C PRO A 45 6.37 6.04 15.23
N ARG A 46 5.30 6.75 15.59
CA ARG A 46 4.17 6.19 16.35
C ARG A 46 3.46 5.05 15.62
N MET A 47 3.28 5.17 14.30
CA MET A 47 2.69 4.11 13.49
C MET A 47 3.63 2.92 13.33
N GLU A 48 4.93 3.18 13.24
CA GLU A 48 5.94 2.11 13.23
C GLU A 48 5.87 1.28 14.51
N GLU A 49 5.81 1.94 15.67
CA GLU A 49 5.71 1.29 16.97
C GLU A 49 4.40 0.52 17.14
N ALA A 50 3.27 1.10 16.74
CA ALA A 50 1.98 0.41 16.77
C ALA A 50 1.96 -0.82 15.87
N MET A 51 2.60 -0.76 14.69
CA MET A 51 2.71 -1.89 13.77
C MET A 51 3.61 -3.00 14.30
N ARG A 52 4.72 -2.65 14.98
CA ARG A 52 5.58 -3.62 15.66
C ARG A 52 4.82 -4.30 16.80
N GLY A 53 4.18 -3.52 17.68
CA GLY A 53 3.38 -4.07 18.78
C GLY A 53 2.27 -4.99 18.28
N TRP A 54 1.60 -4.64 17.17
CA TRP A 54 0.60 -5.51 16.56
C TRP A 54 1.20 -6.83 16.02
N LEU A 55 2.40 -6.81 15.45
CA LEU A 55 3.07 -8.03 14.99
C LEU A 55 3.46 -8.96 16.15
N ASP A 56 3.84 -8.38 17.28
CA ASP A 56 4.23 -9.09 18.49
C ASP A 56 3.01 -9.67 19.23
N ASP A 57 1.90 -8.94 19.29
CA ASP A 57 0.65 -9.34 19.96
C ASP A 57 -0.09 -10.48 19.26
N VAL A 58 0.04 -10.57 17.93
CA VAL A 58 -0.76 -11.51 17.15
C VAL A 58 -0.01 -12.83 17.01
N PRO A 59 -0.60 -13.98 17.39
CA PRO A 59 0.04 -15.27 17.21
C PRO A 59 0.43 -15.48 15.75
N THR A 60 1.68 -15.88 15.53
CA THR A 60 2.16 -16.23 14.19
C THR A 60 1.34 -17.42 13.72
N PRO A 61 0.51 -17.29 12.67
CA PRO A 61 -0.26 -18.42 12.19
C PRO A 61 0.72 -19.51 11.73
N PRO A 62 0.43 -20.80 12.02
CA PRO A 62 1.30 -21.89 11.62
C PRO A 62 1.55 -21.80 10.11
N ALA A 63 2.82 -21.90 9.73
CA ALA A 63 3.29 -21.76 8.35
C ALA A 63 2.88 -22.96 7.49
N THR A 64 1.59 -23.20 7.34
CA THR A 64 1.02 -24.19 6.42
C THR A 64 -0.01 -23.50 5.55
N LEU A 65 0.47 -22.51 4.79
CA LEU A 65 -0.28 -21.99 3.66
C LEU A 65 -0.08 -22.97 2.51
N GLY A 66 -1.09 -23.81 2.28
CA GLY A 66 -1.07 -24.74 1.16
C GLY A 66 -0.84 -24.03 -0.18
N PRO A 67 -0.45 -24.77 -1.24
CA PRO A 67 -0.04 -24.21 -2.55
C PRO A 67 -1.00 -23.16 -3.12
N ARG A 68 -2.31 -23.33 -2.89
CA ARG A 68 -3.36 -22.40 -3.30
C ARG A 68 -3.24 -21.02 -2.65
N ALA A 69 -2.95 -20.95 -1.36
CA ALA A 69 -2.82 -19.68 -0.65
C ALA A 69 -1.57 -18.91 -1.07
N SER A 70 -0.47 -19.63 -1.35
CA SER A 70 0.74 -19.05 -1.95
C SER A 70 0.47 -18.49 -3.34
N ARG A 71 -0.32 -19.21 -4.16
CA ARG A 71 -0.73 -18.73 -5.49
C ARG A 71 -1.58 -17.47 -5.41
N ILE A 72 -2.55 -17.42 -4.48
CA ILE A 72 -3.39 -16.23 -4.26
C ILE A 72 -2.51 -15.02 -3.90
N ARG A 73 -1.56 -15.15 -2.96
CA ARG A 73 -0.64 -14.05 -2.61
C ARG A 73 0.22 -13.60 -3.79
N SER A 74 0.69 -14.54 -4.60
CA SER A 74 1.46 -14.22 -5.82
C SER A 74 0.63 -13.38 -6.79
N LEU A 75 -0.64 -13.75 -7.00
CA LEU A 75 -1.55 -13.02 -7.87
C LEU A 75 -1.87 -11.63 -7.30
N THR A 76 -2.15 -11.52 -6.00
CA THR A 76 -2.40 -10.23 -5.35
C THR A 76 -1.23 -9.27 -5.51
N ARG A 77 0.02 -9.74 -5.32
CA ARG A 77 1.23 -8.93 -5.53
C ARG A 77 1.38 -8.48 -6.99
N SER A 78 1.06 -9.36 -7.95
CA SER A 78 1.06 -9.02 -9.38
C SER A 78 0.05 -7.93 -9.69
N ILE A 79 -1.20 -8.07 -9.20
CA ILE A 79 -2.27 -7.10 -9.42
C ILE A 79 -1.90 -5.74 -8.81
N GLN A 80 -1.35 -5.71 -7.59
CA GLN A 80 -0.91 -4.46 -6.96
C GLN A 80 0.22 -3.77 -7.73
N ARG A 81 1.13 -4.54 -8.34
CA ARG A 81 2.15 -3.98 -9.23
C ARG A 81 1.52 -3.38 -10.49
N GLN A 82 0.64 -4.13 -11.15
CA GLN A 82 -0.05 -3.69 -12.37
C GLN A 82 -0.89 -2.43 -12.13
N LEU A 83 -1.60 -2.33 -11.00
CA LEU A 83 -2.36 -1.14 -10.64
C LEU A 83 -1.48 0.10 -10.43
N ARG A 84 -0.30 -0.07 -9.80
CA ARG A 84 0.65 1.05 -9.64
C ARG A 84 1.20 1.52 -10.98
N GLU A 85 1.52 0.58 -11.86
CA GLU A 85 1.99 0.87 -13.21
C GLU A 85 0.91 1.59 -14.04
N LEU A 86 -0.33 1.09 -14.00
CA LEU A 86 -1.46 1.74 -14.66
C LEU A 86 -1.70 3.16 -14.14
N ASN A 87 -1.72 3.35 -12.82
CA ASN A 87 -1.92 4.67 -12.24
C ASN A 87 -0.80 5.65 -12.65
N ALA A 88 0.45 5.19 -12.72
CA ALA A 88 1.56 6.01 -13.19
C ALA A 88 1.39 6.45 -14.66
N LEU A 89 0.90 5.56 -15.53
CA LEU A 89 0.60 5.90 -16.92
C LEU A 89 -0.54 6.93 -17.03
N VAL A 90 -1.61 6.74 -16.26
CA VAL A 90 -2.74 7.69 -16.23
C VAL A 90 -2.32 9.07 -15.72
N GLU A 91 -1.45 9.12 -14.71
CA GLU A 91 -0.90 10.39 -14.21
C GLU A 91 -0.02 11.10 -15.25
N GLN A 92 0.76 10.34 -16.04
CA GLN A 92 1.57 10.90 -17.13
C GLN A 92 0.71 11.51 -18.23
N ASP A 93 -0.38 10.85 -18.63
CA ASP A 93 -1.33 11.38 -19.62
C ASP A 93 -2.04 12.63 -19.09
N GLY A 94 -2.48 12.62 -17.83
CA GLY A 94 -3.10 13.77 -17.18
C GLY A 94 -2.16 14.98 -17.04
N ALA A 95 -0.85 14.75 -16.88
CA ALA A 95 0.16 15.81 -16.83
C ALA A 95 0.49 16.39 -18.21
N GLN A 96 0.46 15.59 -19.28
CA GLN A 96 0.69 16.06 -20.65
C GLN A 96 -0.42 17.00 -21.15
N SER A 97 -1.68 16.77 -20.76
CA SER A 97 -2.80 17.66 -21.12
C SER A 97 -2.78 19.03 -20.43
N ARG A 98 -1.95 19.25 -19.40
CA ARG A 98 -1.92 20.50 -18.62
C ARG A 98 -0.82 21.50 -19.01
N ARG A 99 -0.09 21.28 -20.11
CA ARG A 99 0.87 22.28 -20.62
C ARG A 99 0.12 23.56 -21.06
N PRO A 100 0.35 24.72 -20.41
CA PRO A 100 -0.26 25.96 -20.88
C PRO A 100 0.41 26.39 -22.20
N PRO A 101 -0.34 26.92 -23.18
CA PRO A 101 0.26 27.41 -24.40
C PRO A 101 1.21 28.57 -24.07
N THR A 102 2.46 28.44 -24.50
CA THR A 102 3.45 29.52 -24.45
C THR A 102 2.90 30.74 -25.19
N ARG A 103 2.53 31.77 -24.43
CA ARG A 103 2.01 33.04 -24.96
C ARG A 103 3.17 33.82 -25.58
N THR A 104 3.41 33.61 -26.87
CA THR A 104 4.36 34.40 -27.65
C THR A 104 3.84 35.83 -27.74
N THR A 105 4.38 36.72 -26.90
CA THR A 105 4.10 38.16 -26.98
C THR A 105 4.85 38.71 -28.18
N ARG A 106 4.16 38.89 -29.32
CA ARG A 106 4.66 39.63 -30.48
C ARG A 106 4.53 41.12 -30.17
N ARG A 107 5.65 41.82 -30.05
CA ARG A 107 5.73 43.27 -29.83
C ARG A 107 6.03 43.93 -31.19
N ASN A 108 5.26 44.97 -31.51
CA ASN A 108 5.43 45.83 -32.69
C ASN A 108 6.82 46.46 -32.75
#